data_AF-A0A8S9Z1B4-F1
#
_entry.id   AF-A0A8S9Z1B4-F1
#
_cell.length_a   1.000
_cell.length_b   1.000
_cell.length_c   1.000
_cell.angle_alpha   90.00
_cell.angle_beta   90.00
_cell.angle_gamma   90.00
#
_symmetry.space_group_name_H-M   'P 1'
#
loop_
_entity.id
_entity.type
_entity.pdbx_description
1 polymer ?
#
loop_
_entity_poly.entity_id
_entity_poly.type
_entity_poly.pdbx_seq_one_letter_code
_entity_poly.pdbx_strand_id
1 'polypeptide(L)'
;MEFRRAFRLADLIVELADLQPKENWVDSLEARNMLLLHIWCQALKMDDWSKILPDEDPVQICSRSFICSLVRNLNRTHKHALELLFTPEKLFSCSELEPFASDPQFRYLIQSGFEFMQSISV
;
A
#
# COMPACT_ATOMS: atom_id res chain seq x y z
N MET A 1 -8.38 -7.66 -8.90
CA MET A 1 -9.79 -7.76 -8.42
C MET A 1 -9.84 -7.98 -6.92
N GLU A 2 -9.01 -8.87 -6.36
CA GLU A 2 -9.03 -9.22 -4.94
C GLU A 2 -8.55 -8.09 -4.03
N PHE A 3 -7.41 -7.45 -4.32
CA PHE A 3 -6.92 -6.31 -3.54
C PHE A 3 -7.94 -5.17 -3.47
N ARG A 4 -8.58 -4.81 -4.60
CA ARG A 4 -9.66 -3.81 -4.61
C ARG A 4 -10.79 -4.15 -3.64
N ARG A 5 -11.18 -5.42 -3.55
CA ARG A 5 -12.19 -5.88 -2.58
C ARG A 5 -11.65 -5.79 -1.15
N ALA A 6 -10.38 -6.11 -0.92
CA ALA A 6 -9.73 -5.97 0.38
C ALA A 6 -9.69 -4.51 0.86
N PHE A 7 -9.33 -3.56 -0.01
CA PHE A 7 -9.41 -2.11 0.30
C PHE A 7 -10.83 -1.69 0.63
N ARG A 8 -11.84 -2.16 -0.13
CA ARG A 8 -13.24 -1.87 0.18
C ARG A 8 -13.68 -2.45 1.53
N LEU A 9 -13.23 -3.66 1.87
CA LEU A 9 -13.50 -4.26 3.18
C LEU A 9 -12.90 -3.44 4.31
N ALA A 10 -11.72 -2.88 4.14
CA ALA A 10 -11.12 -2.00 5.13
C ALA A 10 -11.92 -0.70 5.31
N ASP A 11 -12.41 -0.09 4.23
CA ASP A 11 -13.27 1.09 4.32
C ASP A 11 -14.61 0.80 5.02
N LEU A 12 -15.17 -0.40 4.82
CA LEU A 12 -16.41 -0.82 5.49
C LEU A 12 -16.29 -0.88 7.02
N ILE A 13 -15.09 -1.06 7.58
CA ILE A 13 -14.87 -1.06 9.03
C ILE A 13 -15.30 0.27 9.65
N VAL A 14 -14.96 1.39 8.99
CA VAL A 14 -15.32 2.72 9.48
C VAL A 14 -16.80 3.01 9.22
N GLU A 15 -17.31 2.68 8.04
CA GLU A 15 -18.73 2.88 7.70
C GLU A 15 -19.68 2.10 8.63
N LEU A 16 -19.30 0.89 9.06
CA LEU A 16 -20.10 0.08 9.98
C LEU A 16 -19.98 0.56 11.43
N ALA A 17 -18.86 1.20 11.81
CA ALA A 17 -18.69 1.72 13.16
C ALA A 17 -19.71 2.82 13.49
N ASP A 18 -20.09 3.62 12.50
CA ASP A 18 -21.15 4.63 12.63
C ASP A 18 -22.53 4.03 12.93
N LEU A 19 -22.72 2.72 12.69
CA LEU A 19 -23.98 2.01 12.88
C LEU A 19 -24.04 1.23 14.21
N GLN A 20 -22.95 1.13 14.97
CA GLN A 20 -22.88 0.33 16.19
C GLN A 20 -23.05 1.15 17.49
N PRO A 21 -23.62 0.57 18.57
CA PRO A 21 -23.69 1.20 19.88
C PRO A 21 -22.29 1.55 20.41
N LYS A 22 -22.14 2.70 21.08
CA LYS A 22 -20.86 3.31 21.50
C LYS A 22 -20.01 2.52 22.52
N GLU A 23 -20.52 1.41 23.05
CA GLU A 23 -20.01 0.81 24.29
C GLU A 23 -18.92 -0.27 24.10
N ASN A 24 -18.60 -0.67 22.85
CA ASN A 24 -17.57 -1.70 22.56
C ASN A 24 -16.56 -1.28 21.48
N TRP A 25 -16.13 -0.01 21.47
CA TRP A 25 -15.36 0.52 20.36
C TRP A 25 -13.91 0.02 20.36
N VAL A 26 -13.63 -0.98 19.53
CA VAL A 26 -12.34 -1.01 18.81
C VAL A 26 -12.26 0.30 18.03
N ASP A 27 -11.15 1.02 18.11
CA ASP A 27 -10.93 2.19 17.27
C ASP A 27 -11.01 1.74 15.80
N SER A 28 -12.13 2.03 15.15
CA SER A 28 -12.44 1.56 13.80
C SER A 28 -11.47 2.15 12.78
N LEU A 29 -10.93 3.34 13.05
CA LEU A 29 -9.91 3.98 12.23
C LEU A 29 -8.57 3.27 12.42
N GLU A 30 -8.20 2.92 13.65
CA GLU A 30 -7.00 2.12 13.92
C GLU A 30 -7.07 0.74 13.27
N ALA A 31 -8.19 0.03 13.43
CA ALA A 31 -8.42 -1.28 12.82
C ALA A 31 -8.37 -1.22 11.30
N ARG A 32 -9.00 -0.21 10.69
CA ARG A 32 -8.90 0.06 9.25
C ARG A 32 -7.45 0.27 8.84
N ASN A 33 -6.69 1.11 9.55
CA ASN A 33 -5.31 1.42 9.21
C ASN A 33 -4.40 0.19 9.35
N MET A 34 -4.59 -0.65 10.36
CA MET A 34 -3.84 -1.91 10.49
C MET A 34 -4.13 -2.87 9.34
N LEU A 35 -5.40 -3.02 8.95
CA LEU A 35 -5.78 -3.89 7.84
C LEU A 35 -5.23 -3.36 6.51
N LEU A 36 -5.30 -2.04 6.28
CA LEU A 36 -4.72 -1.44 5.07
C LEU A 36 -3.20 -1.63 5.01
N LEU A 37 -2.49 -1.47 6.12
CA LEU A 37 -1.04 -1.71 6.19
C LEU A 37 -0.73 -3.17 5.81
N HIS A 38 -1.47 -4.12 6.38
CA HIS A 38 -1.34 -5.53 6.04
C HIS A 38 -1.56 -5.78 4.54
N ILE A 39 -2.64 -5.24 3.97
CA ILE A 39 -2.94 -5.36 2.53
C ILE A 39 -1.78 -4.82 1.69
N TRP A 40 -1.18 -3.68 2.05
CA TRP A 40 -0.02 -3.13 1.35
C TRP A 40 1.21 -4.03 1.46
N CYS A 41 1.52 -4.55 2.65
CA CYS A 41 2.61 -5.49 2.85
C CYS A 41 2.46 -6.74 1.97
N GLN A 42 1.25 -7.28 1.88
CA GLN A 42 0.96 -8.42 1.00
C GLN A 42 1.07 -8.04 -0.48
N ALA A 43 0.60 -6.86 -0.89
CA ALA A 43 0.77 -6.39 -2.27
C ALA A 43 2.25 -6.27 -2.66
N LEU A 44 3.10 -5.77 -1.76
CA LEU A 44 4.54 -5.63 -1.98
C LEU A 44 5.22 -6.98 -2.16
N LYS A 45 4.78 -8.00 -1.43
CA LYS A 45 5.31 -9.37 -1.52
C LYS A 45 4.98 -10.06 -2.85
N MET A 46 3.97 -9.58 -3.58
CA MET A 46 3.58 -10.15 -4.88
C MET A 46 4.51 -9.71 -6.02
N ASP A 47 5.24 -8.61 -5.83
CA ASP A 47 6.22 -8.14 -6.81
C ASP A 47 7.53 -8.95 -6.71
N ASP A 48 8.14 -9.22 -7.86
CA ASP A 48 9.42 -9.90 -7.95
C ASP A 48 10.56 -8.87 -8.02
N TRP A 49 10.99 -8.41 -6.85
CA TRP A 49 12.06 -7.43 -6.70
C TRP A 49 13.45 -7.95 -7.10
N SER A 50 13.61 -9.28 -7.26
CA SER A 50 14.90 -9.90 -7.57
C SER A 50 15.31 -9.78 -9.05
N LYS A 51 14.36 -9.46 -9.94
CA LYS A 51 14.57 -9.41 -11.40
C LYS A 51 15.02 -8.05 -11.93
N ILE A 52 15.58 -7.22 -11.06
CA ILE A 52 15.89 -5.83 -11.39
C ILE A 52 17.30 -5.75 -11.94
N LEU A 53 17.42 -5.20 -13.15
CA LEU A 53 18.72 -5.00 -13.77
C LEU A 53 19.45 -3.81 -13.11
N PRO A 54 20.78 -3.86 -12.94
CA PRO A 54 21.55 -2.83 -12.22
C PRO A 54 21.42 -1.41 -12.80
N ASP A 55 21.21 -1.30 -14.12
CA ASP A 55 21.19 -0.02 -14.84
C ASP A 55 19.77 0.48 -15.15
N GLU A 56 18.76 -0.16 -14.58
CA GLU A 56 17.38 0.13 -14.93
C GLU A 56 16.78 1.25 -14.06
N ASP A 57 16.08 2.18 -14.71
CA ASP A 57 15.46 3.32 -14.05
C ASP A 57 14.41 2.85 -13.01
N PRO A 58 14.54 3.25 -11.73
CA PRO A 58 13.60 2.93 -10.66
C PRO A 58 12.15 3.26 -10.98
N VAL A 59 11.92 4.35 -11.71
CA VAL A 59 10.58 4.76 -12.16
C VAL A 59 10.06 3.77 -13.20
N GLN A 60 10.89 3.32 -14.13
CA GLN A 60 10.49 2.30 -15.10
C GLN A 60 10.15 0.98 -14.42
N ILE A 61 10.98 0.55 -13.45
CA ILE A 61 10.73 -0.65 -12.64
C ILE A 61 9.43 -0.53 -11.85
N CYS A 62 9.22 0.61 -11.18
CA CYS A 62 7.98 0.85 -10.45
C CYS A 62 6.78 0.86 -11.40
N SER A 63 6.90 1.51 -12.56
CA SER A 63 5.78 1.68 -13.51
C SER A 63 5.19 0.37 -14.02
N ARG A 64 5.99 -0.71 -14.03
CA ARG A 64 5.62 -2.08 -14.43
C ARG A 64 5.30 -2.99 -13.24
N SER A 65 5.51 -2.54 -12.01
CA SER A 65 5.25 -3.33 -10.82
C SER A 65 3.75 -3.53 -10.59
N PHE A 66 3.43 -4.60 -9.87
CA PHE A 66 2.08 -4.89 -9.40
C PHE A 66 1.57 -3.74 -8.52
N ILE A 67 2.42 -3.22 -7.61
CA ILE A 67 2.11 -2.07 -6.75
C ILE A 67 1.65 -0.84 -7.54
N CYS A 68 2.39 -0.44 -8.59
CA CYS A 68 2.01 0.74 -9.37
C CYS A 68 0.71 0.50 -10.14
N SER A 69 0.52 -0.71 -10.67
CA SER A 69 -0.73 -1.11 -11.32
C SER A 69 -1.92 -1.07 -10.36
N LEU A 70 -1.72 -1.50 -9.11
CA LEU A 70 -2.70 -1.42 -8.04
C LEU A 70 -3.04 0.03 -7.69
N VAL A 71 -2.07 0.91 -7.50
CA VAL A 71 -2.31 2.35 -7.24
C VAL A 71 -3.08 3.01 -8.36
N ARG A 72 -2.69 2.78 -9.63
CA ARG A 72 -3.45 3.29 -10.79
C ARG A 72 -4.89 2.79 -10.79
N ASN A 73 -5.13 1.55 -10.40
CA ASN A 73 -6.48 1.00 -10.31
C ASN A 73 -7.29 1.63 -9.16
N LEU A 74 -6.67 1.82 -8.00
CA LEU A 74 -7.28 2.47 -6.84
C LEU A 74 -7.60 3.93 -7.12
N ASN A 75 -6.68 4.71 -7.72
CA ASN A 75 -6.94 6.11 -8.12
C ASN A 75 -8.17 6.26 -9.03
N ARG A 76 -8.43 5.27 -9.90
CA ARG A 76 -9.61 5.27 -10.77
C ARG A 76 -10.92 4.92 -10.06
N THR A 77 -10.86 4.25 -8.91
CA THR A 77 -12.02 3.61 -8.29
C THR A 77 -12.31 4.05 -6.86
N HIS A 78 -11.34 4.68 -6.18
CA HIS A 78 -11.42 5.18 -4.82
C HIS A 78 -10.98 6.65 -4.81
N LYS A 79 -11.90 7.54 -4.40
CA LYS A 79 -11.75 9.01 -4.45
C LYS A 79 -10.60 9.55 -3.59
N HIS A 80 -10.05 8.73 -2.69
CA HIS A 80 -9.00 9.05 -1.72
C HIS A 80 -7.90 7.97 -1.68
N ALA A 81 -7.64 7.30 -2.80
CA ALA A 81 -6.68 6.19 -2.86
C ALA A 81 -5.27 6.55 -2.33
N LEU A 82 -4.85 7.81 -2.45
CA LEU A 82 -3.57 8.30 -1.91
C LEU A 82 -3.55 8.42 -0.39
N GLU A 83 -4.68 8.70 0.25
CA GLU A 83 -4.76 8.69 1.72
C GLU A 83 -4.61 7.27 2.27
N LEU A 84 -4.80 6.26 1.41
CA LEU A 84 -4.56 4.85 1.72
C LEU A 84 -3.08 4.46 1.58
N LEU A 85 -2.25 5.30 0.93
CA LEU A 85 -0.84 5.01 0.75
C LEU A 85 -0.08 5.27 2.05
N PHE A 86 0.55 4.22 2.57
CA PHE A 86 1.45 4.35 3.71
C PHE A 86 2.78 4.93 3.25
N THR A 87 3.35 5.80 4.07
CA THR A 87 4.70 6.30 3.79
C THR A 87 5.69 5.13 3.77
N PRO A 88 6.77 5.21 2.98
CA PRO A 88 7.81 4.18 2.95
C PRO A 88 8.32 3.80 4.35
N GLU A 89 8.49 4.78 5.25
CA GLU A 89 8.96 4.57 6.61
C GLU A 89 8.00 3.67 7.42
N LYS A 90 6.69 3.86 7.24
CA LYS A 90 5.66 3.07 7.92
C LYS A 90 5.53 1.66 7.32
N LEU A 91 5.86 1.49 6.04
CA LEU A 91 5.97 0.17 5.42
C LEU A 91 7.21 -0.57 5.94
N PHE A 92 8.37 0.09 5.96
CA PHE A 92 9.63 -0.52 6.42
C PHE A 92 9.65 -0.85 7.91
N SER A 93 8.86 -0.16 8.73
CA SER A 93 8.70 -0.50 10.15
C SER A 93 7.79 -1.71 10.39
N CYS A 94 7.11 -2.20 9.35
CA CYS A 94 6.28 -3.39 9.46
C CYS A 94 7.15 -4.65 9.45
N SER A 95 7.23 -5.31 10.61
CA SER A 95 6.81 -6.71 10.74
C SER A 95 7.01 -7.61 9.52
N GLU A 96 5.96 -7.57 8.71
CA GLU A 96 5.74 -8.43 7.58
C GLU A 96 6.74 -8.25 6.43
N LEU A 97 7.39 -7.09 6.36
CA LEU A 97 8.34 -6.73 5.32
C LEU A 97 9.79 -6.86 5.78
N GLU A 98 10.07 -7.30 7.02
CA GLU A 98 11.42 -7.49 7.55
C GLU A 98 12.39 -8.20 6.57
N PRO A 99 11.99 -9.27 5.83
CA PRO A 99 12.87 -9.93 4.87
C PRO A 99 13.32 -9.03 3.71
N PHE A 100 12.51 -8.03 3.34
CA PHE A 100 12.76 -7.10 2.24
C PHE A 100 13.32 -5.76 2.74
N ALA A 101 12.93 -5.33 3.95
CA ALA A 101 13.28 -4.02 4.52
C ALA A 101 14.78 -3.86 4.80
N SER A 102 15.52 -4.98 4.88
CA SER A 102 16.98 -4.98 5.01
C SER A 102 17.72 -4.81 3.68
N ASP A 103 17.03 -4.97 2.55
CA ASP A 103 17.61 -4.83 1.20
C ASP A 103 17.62 -3.35 0.77
N PRO A 104 18.80 -2.73 0.59
CA PRO A 104 18.90 -1.34 0.15
C PRO A 104 18.25 -1.08 -1.21
N GLN A 105 18.28 -2.07 -2.11
CA GLN A 105 17.69 -1.95 -3.44
C GLN A 105 16.17 -1.90 -3.34
N PHE A 106 15.56 -2.82 -2.57
CA PHE A 106 14.13 -2.78 -2.27
C PHE A 106 13.72 -1.42 -1.68
N ARG A 107 14.44 -0.93 -0.66
CA ARG A 107 14.11 0.36 -0.03
C ARG A 107 14.15 1.52 -1.01
N TYR A 108 15.20 1.59 -1.82
CA TYR A 108 15.35 2.62 -2.84
C TYR A 108 14.19 2.61 -3.84
N LEU A 109 13.80 1.43 -4.33
CA LEU A 109 12.70 1.27 -5.28
C LEU A 109 11.34 1.66 -4.71
N ILE A 110 11.06 1.30 -3.45
CA ILE A 110 9.82 1.70 -2.80
C ILE A 110 9.79 3.21 -2.57
N GLN A 111 10.91 3.82 -2.17
CA GLN A 111 11.01 5.26 -2.00
C GLN A 111 10.75 6.01 -3.32
N SER A 112 11.50 5.66 -4.38
CA SER A 112 11.35 6.28 -5.71
C SER A 112 9.98 5.99 -6.32
N GLY A 113 9.46 4.78 -6.13
CA GLY A 113 8.14 4.40 -6.60
C GLY A 113 7.03 5.20 -5.91
N PHE A 114 7.17 5.45 -4.60
CA PHE A 114 6.23 6.25 -3.84
C PHE A 114 6.22 7.72 -4.30
N GLU A 115 7.38 8.32 -4.48
CA GLU A 115 7.52 9.68 -5.05
C GLU A 115 6.89 9.76 -6.44
N PHE A 116 7.16 8.77 -7.30
CA PHE A 116 6.53 8.68 -8.61
C PHE A 116 5.01 8.58 -8.51
N MET A 117 4.48 7.71 -7.64
CA MET A 117 3.04 7.53 -7.43
C MET A 117 2.35 8.80 -6.92
N GLN A 118 3.03 9.60 -6.09
CA GLN A 118 2.53 10.91 -5.70
C GLN A 118 2.48 11.89 -6.88
N SER A 119 3.52 11.90 -7.73
CA SER A 119 3.59 12.81 -8.89
C SER A 119 2.55 12.55 -9.98
N ILE A 120 2.13 11.29 -10.18
CA ILE A 120 1.11 10.91 -11.19
C ILE A 120 -0.33 11.11 -10.70
N SER A 121 -0.50 11.57 -9.45
CA SER A 121 -1.81 11.70 -8.81
C SER A 121 -2.24 13.17 -8.61
N VAL A 122 -1.46 14.09 -9.18
CA VAL A 122 -1.82 15.49 -9.47
C VAL A 122 -2.41 15.57 -10.87
#